data_AF-A0A512HYP1-F1
#
_entry.id   AF-A0A512HYP1-F1
#
_cell.length_a   1.000
_cell.length_b   1.000
_cell.length_c   1.000
_cell.angle_alpha   90.00
_cell.angle_beta   90.00
_cell.angle_gamma   90.00
#
_symmetry.space_group_name_H-M   'P 1'
#
loop_
_entity.id
_entity.type
_entity.pdbx_description
1 polymer ?
#
loop_
_entity_poly.entity_id
_entity_poly.type
_entity_poly.pdbx_seq_one_letter_code
_entity_poly.pdbx_strand_id
1 'polypeptide(L)'
;MQLADTGVQVLELVPPAVQTPLLSQTEDDRAMPLARFLTEVMTLLTDQPDADEILVERVKFLRFAEAEGRFDDVLAVLSSH
;
A
#
# COMPACT_ATOMS: atom_id res chain seq x y z
N MET A 1 23.22 4.45 5.54
CA MET A 1 22.13 3.48 5.82
C MET A 1 22.76 2.22 6.40
N GLN A 2 22.17 1.60 7.44
CA GLN A 2 22.76 0.40 8.10
C GLN A 2 23.00 -0.78 7.15
N LEU A 3 22.23 -0.88 6.05
CA LEU A 3 22.26 -2.01 5.10
C LEU A 3 23.01 -1.71 3.79
N ALA A 4 23.69 -0.57 3.66
CA ALA A 4 24.26 -0.14 2.38
C ALA A 4 25.32 -1.10 1.80
N ASP A 5 26.09 -1.77 2.66
CA ASP A 5 27.21 -2.63 2.25
C ASP A 5 26.88 -4.13 2.32
N THR A 6 25.62 -4.51 2.52
CA THR A 6 25.21 -5.91 2.73
C THR A 6 24.66 -6.60 1.49
N GLY A 7 24.54 -5.88 0.36
CA GLY A 7 23.86 -6.39 -0.84
C GLY A 7 22.34 -6.54 -0.68
N VAL A 8 21.77 -6.01 0.41
CA VAL A 8 20.33 -5.99 0.66
C VAL A 8 19.74 -4.71 0.05
N GLN A 9 18.77 -4.87 -0.84
CA GLN A 9 17.94 -3.77 -1.32
C GLN A 9 16.89 -3.40 -0.28
N VAL A 10 16.68 -2.09 -0.09
CA VAL A 10 15.65 -1.54 0.80
C VAL A 10 14.71 -0.71 -0.06
N LEU A 11 13.41 -0.96 0.11
CA LEU A 11 12.34 -0.22 -0.56
C LEU A 11 11.21 0.08 0.42
N GLU A 12 10.37 1.04 0.07
CA GLU A 12 9.15 1.34 0.81
C GLU A 12 7.99 0.48 0.31
N LEU A 13 7.30 -0.22 1.20
CA LEU A 13 6.05 -0.92 0.87
C LEU A 13 4.88 -0.12 1.44
N VAL A 14 3.97 0.33 0.58
CA VAL A 14 2.82 1.16 0.97
C VAL A 14 1.53 0.34 0.90
N PRO A 15 1.03 -0.19 2.03
CA PRO A 15 -0.18 -1.00 2.06
C PRO A 15 -1.46 -0.14 2.12
N PRO A 16 -2.62 -0.70 1.72
CA PRO A 16 -3.93 -0.19 2.10
C PRO A 16 -4.27 -0.68 3.53
N ALA A 17 -5.49 -0.47 4.01
CA ALA A 17 -5.99 -1.28 5.12
C ALA A 17 -6.02 -2.76 4.71
N VAL A 18 -5.47 -3.65 5.54
CA VAL A 18 -5.37 -5.09 5.26
C VAL A 18 -6.02 -5.86 6.39
N GLN A 19 -6.82 -6.88 6.05
CA GLN A 19 -7.52 -7.77 7.00
C GLN A 19 -6.50 -8.62 7.76
N THR A 20 -5.91 -8.04 8.80
CA THR A 20 -4.95 -8.70 9.68
C THR A 20 -5.39 -8.61 11.12
N PRO A 21 -5.05 -9.61 11.95
CA PRO A 21 -5.31 -9.55 13.39
C PRO A 21 -4.47 -8.48 14.10
N LEU A 22 -3.40 -7.98 13.47
CA LEU A 22 -2.48 -6.98 14.04
C LEU A 22 -3.15 -5.64 14.34
N LEU A 23 -4.14 -5.27 13.52
CA LEU A 23 -4.85 -3.98 13.63
C LEU A 23 -6.33 -4.16 13.97
N SER A 24 -6.73 -5.34 14.44
CA SER A 24 -8.15 -5.68 14.70
C SER A 24 -9.06 -5.46 13.49
N GLN A 25 -8.51 -5.63 12.27
CA GLN A 25 -9.20 -5.42 10.98
C GLN A 25 -9.65 -6.72 10.31
N THR A 26 -9.51 -7.86 11.00
CA THR A 26 -9.75 -9.19 10.43
C THR A 26 -11.12 -9.34 9.77
N GLU A 27 -12.13 -8.63 10.27
CA GLU A 27 -13.53 -8.70 9.79
C GLU A 27 -14.01 -7.41 9.11
N ASP A 28 -13.11 -6.44 8.84
CA ASP A 28 -13.50 -5.21 8.12
C ASP A 28 -13.56 -5.48 6.60
N ASP A 29 -14.76 -5.54 6.05
CA ASP A 29 -15.00 -5.73 4.61
C ASP A 29 -14.42 -4.61 3.73
N ARG A 30 -14.12 -3.44 4.32
CA ARG A 30 -13.45 -2.34 3.61
C ARG A 30 -11.96 -2.58 3.50
N ALA A 31 -11.37 -3.37 4.38
CA ALA A 31 -9.97 -3.74 4.29
C ALA A 31 -9.73 -4.78 3.18
N MET A 32 -8.51 -4.83 2.66
CA MET A 32 -8.12 -5.78 1.63
C MET A 32 -7.82 -7.15 2.26
N PRO A 33 -8.30 -8.28 1.68
CA PRO A 33 -7.92 -9.61 2.16
C PRO A 33 -6.41 -9.82 2.12
N LEU A 34 -5.84 -10.36 3.21
CA LEU A 34 -4.39 -10.55 3.36
C LEU A 34 -3.78 -11.38 2.21
N ALA A 35 -4.44 -12.46 1.80
CA ALA A 35 -3.96 -13.30 0.70
C ALA A 35 -3.81 -12.50 -0.61
N ARG A 36 -4.78 -11.63 -0.91
CA ARG A 36 -4.75 -10.79 -2.11
C ARG A 36 -3.61 -9.76 -2.02
N PHE A 37 -3.43 -9.15 -0.85
CA PHE A 37 -2.34 -8.20 -0.61
C PHE A 37 -0.98 -8.85 -0.83
N LEU A 38 -0.74 -10.03 -0.26
CA LEU A 38 0.52 -10.77 -0.42
C LEU A 38 0.78 -11.17 -1.88
N THR A 39 -0.23 -11.67 -2.59
CA THR A 39 -0.10 -11.99 -4.02
C THR A 39 0.32 -10.77 -4.81
N GLU A 40 -0.34 -9.63 -4.62
CA GLU A 40 -0.03 -8.41 -5.35
C GLU A 40 1.37 -7.89 -5.04
N VAL A 41 1.78 -7.86 -3.77
CA VAL A 41 3.13 -7.42 -3.37
C VAL A 41 4.20 -8.30 -4.01
N MET A 42 4.04 -9.63 -3.95
CA MET A 42 5.04 -10.56 -4.52
C MET A 42 5.14 -10.44 -6.04
N THR A 43 4.01 -10.20 -6.73
CA THR A 43 4.01 -9.90 -8.15
C THR A 43 4.76 -8.60 -8.44
N LEU A 44 4.45 -7.50 -7.73
CA LEU A 44 5.10 -6.20 -7.96
C LEU A 44 6.61 -6.25 -7.69
N LEU A 45 7.05 -6.96 -6.64
CA LEU A 45 8.48 -7.15 -6.36
C LEU A 45 9.20 -7.92 -7.47
N THR A 46 8.52 -8.88 -8.11
CA THR A 46 9.08 -9.67 -9.22
C THR A 46 9.14 -8.83 -10.49
N ASP A 47 8.07 -8.09 -10.78
CA ASP A 47 7.94 -7.32 -12.02
C ASP A 47 8.75 -6.02 -11.99
N GLN A 48 9.06 -5.49 -10.80
CA GLN A 48 9.74 -4.21 -10.59
C GLN A 48 10.94 -4.38 -9.64
N PRO A 49 12.00 -5.09 -10.06
CA PRO A 49 13.12 -5.43 -9.18
C PRO A 49 13.90 -4.20 -8.69
N ASP A 50 13.90 -3.10 -9.43
CA ASP A 50 14.64 -1.87 -9.10
C ASP A 50 13.76 -0.77 -8.50
N ALA A 51 12.54 -1.09 -8.03
CA ALA A 51 11.64 -0.09 -7.45
C ALA A 51 12.13 0.42 -6.09
N ASP A 52 12.07 1.74 -5.89
CA ASP A 52 12.29 2.38 -4.58
C ASP A 52 11.04 2.30 -3.68
N GLU A 53 9.84 2.23 -4.28
CA GLU A 53 8.56 2.05 -3.58
C GLU A 53 7.66 1.02 -4.30
N ILE A 54 6.94 0.22 -3.53
CA ILE A 54 5.90 -0.69 -3.99
C ILE A 54 4.54 -0.14 -3.52
N LEU A 55 3.77 0.35 -4.48
CA LEU A 55 2.41 0.82 -4.30
C LEU A 55 1.44 -0.25 -4.80
N VAL A 56 0.68 -0.87 -3.90
CA VAL A 56 -0.44 -1.72 -4.35
C VAL A 56 -1.53 -0.86 -4.99
N GLU A 57 -2.28 -1.43 -5.92
CA GLU A 57 -3.27 -0.71 -6.72
C GLU A 57 -4.30 0.03 -5.85
N ARG A 58 -4.76 -0.62 -4.77
CA ARG A 58 -5.77 -0.03 -3.88
C ARG A 58 -5.30 1.24 -3.16
N VAL A 59 -3.99 1.45 -2.98
CA VAL A 59 -3.48 2.66 -2.30
C VAL A 59 -3.34 3.86 -3.24
N LYS A 60 -3.30 3.63 -4.56
CA LYS A 60 -3.07 4.69 -5.56
C LYS A 60 -4.12 5.80 -5.52
N PHE A 61 -5.39 5.43 -5.27
CA PHE A 61 -6.48 6.40 -5.10
C PHE A 61 -6.17 7.48 -4.05
N LEU A 62 -5.56 7.07 -2.94
CA LEU A 62 -5.13 7.96 -1.85
C LEU A 62 -3.78 8.62 -2.16
N ARG A 63 -2.79 7.81 -2.58
CA ARG A 63 -1.40 8.24 -2.82
C ARG A 63 -1.30 9.40 -3.81
N PHE A 64 -2.14 9.39 -4.85
CA PHE A 64 -2.11 10.39 -5.93
C PHE A 64 -3.22 11.44 -5.83
N ALA A 65 -4.05 11.43 -4.78
CA ALA A 65 -5.18 12.34 -4.64
C ALA A 65 -4.77 13.83 -4.76
N GLU A 66 -3.69 14.22 -4.09
CA GLU A 66 -3.16 15.59 -4.15
C GLU A 66 -2.61 15.92 -5.55
N ALA A 67 -1.72 15.07 -6.06
CA ALA A 67 -1.05 15.26 -7.34
C ALA A 67 -2.05 15.36 -8.52
N GLU A 68 -3.19 14.67 -8.41
CA GLU A 68 -4.26 14.68 -9.40
C GLU A 68 -5.31 15.78 -9.15
N GLY A 69 -5.16 16.61 -8.11
CA GLY A 69 -6.12 17.67 -7.78
C GLY A 69 -7.45 17.17 -7.22
N ARG A 70 -7.52 15.92 -6.73
CA ARG A 70 -8.72 15.28 -6.16
C ARG A 70 -8.72 15.26 -4.63
N PHE A 71 -7.85 16.02 -3.97
CA PHE A 71 -7.67 15.97 -2.52
C PHE A 71 -9.00 16.18 -1.76
N ASP A 72 -9.73 17.24 -2.07
CA ASP A 72 -10.99 17.57 -1.38
C ASP A 72 -12.05 16.47 -1.57
N ASP A 73 -12.14 15.89 -2.77
CA ASP A 73 -13.07 14.79 -3.08
C ASP A 73 -12.72 13.54 -2.26
N VAL A 74 -11.44 13.18 -2.20
CA VAL A 74 -10.96 12.03 -1.43
C VAL A 74 -11.18 12.25 0.07
N LEU A 75 -10.91 13.46 0.56
CA LEU A 75 -11.15 13.82 1.95
C LEU A 75 -12.64 13.73 2.30
N ALA A 76 -13.53 14.18 1.41
CA ALA A 76 -14.98 14.07 1.60
C ALA A 76 -15.43 12.59 1.70
N VAL A 77 -14.88 11.70 0.86
CA VAL A 77 -15.16 10.26 0.93
C VAL A 77 -14.70 9.64 2.25
N LEU A 78 -13.56 10.07 2.79
CA LEU A 78 -13.02 9.53 4.04
C LEU A 78 -13.73 10.07 5.29
N SER A 79 -14.29 11.29 5.21
CA SER A 79 -14.91 12.00 6.33
C SER A 79 -16.43 11.83 6.40
N SER A 80 -17.05 11.11 5.46
CA SER A 80 -18.50 10.91 5.40
C SER A 80 -19.06 9.89 6.41
N HIS A 81 -18.40 9.67 7.55
CA HIS A 81 -18.79 8.71 8.59
C HIS A 81 -18.62 9.29 9.99
#